data_AF-A0A917T986-F1
#
_entry.id   AF-A0A917T986-F1
#
_cell.length_a   1.000
_cell.length_b   1.000
_cell.length_c   1.000
_cell.angle_alpha   90.00
_cell.angle_beta   90.00
_cell.angle_gamma   90.00
#
_symmetry.space_group_name_H-M   'P 1'
#
loop_
_entity.id
_entity.type
_entity.pdbx_description
1 polymer ?
#
loop_
_entity_poly.entity_id
_entity_poly.type
_entity_poly.pdbx_seq_one_letter_code
_entity_poly.pdbx_strand_id
1 'polypeptide(L)'
;MTGYGPGSVPAGAPDGLMRLWTPHRMAYVTASEPASAALDDRPAGDAAARGTAAASGGGAGGRTACPFCRIPTMSDADGLVVGRGRHVFAVLNLYPYNPGHLMVVPYRHIPDYTDLDPDELAEFSELTRHALAVIRSVSAPHGFNIGINAGSPAGAGIAAHLHQHVVPRWSGDANFMTVIGGTKVLPQLLTDTRALLADAW
;
A
#
# COMPACT_ATOMS: atom_id res chain seq x y z
N MET A 1 6.36 -31.97 -38.45
CA MET A 1 7.31 -30.96 -37.93
C MET A 1 6.64 -29.60 -38.09
N THR A 2 5.70 -29.30 -37.19
CA THR A 2 4.81 -28.12 -37.21
C THR A 2 5.43 -27.05 -36.31
N GLY A 3 5.72 -25.80 -36.70
CA GLY A 3 4.99 -24.87 -37.55
C GLY A 3 4.60 -23.68 -36.66
N TYR A 4 5.47 -22.67 -36.53
CA TYR A 4 5.18 -21.43 -35.78
C TYR A 4 4.15 -20.61 -36.59
N GLY A 5 2.97 -20.37 -36.02
CA GLY A 5 1.93 -19.53 -36.64
C GLY A 5 2.23 -18.03 -36.51
N PRO A 6 1.73 -17.19 -37.43
CA PRO A 6 1.90 -15.74 -37.34
C PRO A 6 0.93 -15.19 -36.28
N GLY A 7 1.46 -14.66 -35.18
CA GLY A 7 0.62 -14.03 -34.14
C GLY A 7 1.21 -13.93 -32.74
N SER A 8 2.43 -14.40 -32.48
CA SER A 8 3.08 -14.17 -31.20
C SER A 8 3.67 -12.76 -31.15
N VAL A 9 2.94 -11.86 -30.49
CA VAL A 9 3.48 -10.56 -30.07
C VAL A 9 4.61 -10.85 -29.07
N PRO A 10 5.85 -10.36 -29.29
CA PRO A 10 6.94 -10.53 -28.34
C PRO A 10 6.56 -9.92 -26.99
N ALA A 11 6.91 -10.59 -25.89
CA ALA A 11 6.85 -9.97 -24.57
C ALA A 11 7.68 -8.66 -24.60
N GLY A 12 7.01 -7.52 -24.42
CA GLY A 12 7.64 -6.20 -24.49
C GLY A 12 7.36 -5.37 -25.75
N ALA A 13 6.52 -5.83 -26.68
CA ALA A 13 5.95 -4.92 -27.68
C ALA A 13 4.96 -3.96 -27.00
N PRO A 14 5.08 -2.63 -27.19
CA PRO A 14 4.18 -1.67 -26.58
C PRO A 14 2.76 -1.84 -27.17
N ASP A 15 1.90 -2.50 -26.41
CA ASP A 15 0.46 -2.55 -26.67
C ASP A 15 -0.26 -1.42 -25.92
N GLY A 16 -1.53 -1.19 -26.25
CA GLY A 16 -2.35 -0.09 -25.75
C GLY A 16 -2.59 -0.06 -24.23
N LEU A 17 -1.93 -0.94 -23.46
CA LEU A 17 -1.95 -1.00 -21.99
C LEU A 17 -1.17 0.12 -21.30
N MET A 18 -0.42 0.94 -22.05
CA MET A 18 0.30 2.13 -21.53
C MET A 18 -0.61 3.19 -20.88
N ARG A 19 -1.95 3.02 -20.90
CA ARG A 19 -2.92 3.86 -20.18
C ARG A 19 -3.46 3.26 -18.87
N LEU A 20 -3.16 2.00 -18.55
CA LEU A 20 -3.58 1.39 -17.28
C LEU A 20 -2.69 1.83 -16.10
N TRP A 21 -1.56 2.48 -16.38
CA TRP A 21 -0.60 2.96 -15.39
C TRP A 21 -0.07 4.35 -15.77
N THR A 22 -0.86 5.40 -15.55
CA THR A 22 -0.41 6.81 -15.68
C THR A 22 0.27 7.27 -14.37
N PRO A 23 1.03 8.39 -14.36
CA PRO A 23 2.46 8.46 -14.09
C PRO A 23 2.84 8.66 -12.60
N HIS A 24 1.88 8.64 -11.67
CA HIS A 24 2.15 8.97 -10.26
C HIS A 24 2.89 7.85 -9.49
N ARG A 25 3.07 6.67 -10.09
CA ARG A 25 3.76 5.54 -9.43
C ARG A 25 5.29 5.71 -9.32
N MET A 26 5.89 6.71 -9.98
CA MET A 26 7.35 6.93 -9.95
C MET A 26 7.83 7.96 -8.92
N ALA A 27 6.96 8.74 -8.27
CA ALA A 27 7.40 9.81 -7.37
C ALA A 27 7.73 9.35 -5.94
N TYR A 28 7.46 8.09 -5.58
CA TYR A 28 7.61 7.60 -4.20
C TYR A 28 8.91 6.82 -3.93
N VAL A 29 9.74 6.57 -4.95
CA VAL A 29 10.96 5.74 -4.82
C VAL A 29 12.23 6.59 -4.59
N THR A 30 12.16 7.91 -4.64
CA THR A 30 13.35 8.78 -4.59
C THR A 30 13.45 9.74 -3.40
N ALA A 31 12.67 9.54 -2.33
CA ALA A 31 12.77 10.41 -1.15
C ALA A 31 12.70 9.64 0.18
N SER A 32 13.76 8.91 0.48
CA SER A 32 14.17 8.61 1.87
C SER A 32 15.64 8.21 1.90
N GLU A 33 16.53 9.19 1.75
CA GLU A 33 17.87 9.07 2.30
C GLU A 33 17.76 9.28 3.83
N PRO A 34 18.40 8.44 4.66
CA PRO A 34 18.48 8.72 6.09
C PRO A 34 19.30 9.99 6.32
N ALA A 35 18.79 10.88 7.15
CA ALA A 35 19.52 12.06 7.59
C ALA A 35 20.74 11.65 8.44
N SER A 36 21.89 11.49 7.80
CA SER A 36 23.19 11.58 8.47
C SER A 36 24.28 11.99 7.47
N ALA A 37 25.01 13.05 7.84
CA ALA A 37 26.24 13.58 7.23
C ALA A 37 26.05 14.59 6.08
N ALA A 38 25.82 15.84 6.46
CA ALA A 38 26.45 16.96 5.77
C ALA A 38 27.75 17.32 6.50
N LEU A 39 28.73 17.81 5.73
CA LEU A 39 30.10 18.25 6.06
C LEU A 39 31.19 17.18 5.78
N ASP A 40 31.76 17.14 4.57
CA ASP A 40 33.01 17.86 4.25
C ASP A 40 33.37 17.72 2.75
N ASP A 41 34.11 18.68 2.21
CA ASP A 41 34.36 18.95 0.79
C ASP A 41 35.82 18.59 0.39
N ARG A 42 36.01 17.94 -0.79
CA ARG A 42 37.26 17.68 -1.59
C ARG A 42 37.95 16.28 -1.51
N PRO A 43 38.83 15.90 -2.49
CA PRO A 43 38.52 15.41 -3.84
C PRO A 43 39.13 14.01 -4.14
N ALA A 44 38.85 13.49 -5.34
CA ALA A 44 39.07 12.13 -5.85
C ALA A 44 40.48 11.52 -5.72
N GLY A 45 40.51 10.19 -5.53
CA GLY A 45 41.69 9.32 -5.69
C GLY A 45 41.28 7.86 -5.94
N ASP A 46 41.91 7.24 -6.93
CA ASP A 46 41.60 5.93 -7.54
C ASP A 46 41.82 4.72 -6.62
N ALA A 47 41.00 3.67 -6.77
CA ALA A 47 41.43 2.26 -6.89
C ALA A 47 40.24 1.28 -6.93
N ALA A 48 40.31 0.34 -7.85
CA ALA A 48 39.37 -0.76 -8.04
C ALA A 48 39.53 -1.87 -6.97
N ALA A 49 38.42 -2.46 -6.52
CA ALA A 49 38.39 -3.85 -6.06
C ALA A 49 36.96 -4.43 -6.16
N ARG A 50 36.89 -5.65 -6.73
CA ARG A 50 35.69 -6.47 -6.88
C ARG A 50 35.29 -7.04 -5.51
N GLY A 51 34.01 -7.05 -5.19
CA GLY A 51 33.45 -7.69 -3.99
C GLY A 51 31.99 -8.07 -4.21
N THR A 52 31.67 -9.32 -3.92
CA THR A 52 30.41 -10.04 -4.16
C THR A 52 29.17 -9.31 -3.62
N ALA A 53 28.09 -9.33 -4.40
CA ALA A 53 26.77 -8.81 -4.02
C ALA A 53 26.24 -9.51 -2.76
N ALA A 54 26.37 -8.82 -1.62
CA ALA A 54 25.61 -9.10 -0.43
C ALA A 54 24.21 -8.51 -0.60
N ALA A 55 23.19 -9.31 -0.28
CA ALA A 55 21.81 -8.86 -0.18
C ALA A 55 21.72 -7.70 0.83
N SER A 56 21.51 -6.48 0.34
CA SER A 56 21.01 -5.36 1.15
C SER A 56 19.51 -5.60 1.31
N GLY A 57 18.99 -5.92 2.49
CA GLY A 57 19.23 -5.26 3.76
C GLY A 57 17.85 -4.79 4.20
N GLY A 58 17.09 -5.67 4.86
CA GLY A 58 15.80 -5.32 5.46
C GLY A 58 16.03 -4.21 6.48
N GLY A 59 15.57 -3.00 6.15
CA GLY A 59 15.77 -1.81 6.98
C GLY A 59 15.21 -2.03 8.39
N ALA A 60 16.12 -1.97 9.36
CA ALA A 60 15.91 -2.16 10.79
C ALA A 60 15.10 -1.02 11.44
N GLY A 61 13.84 -0.85 11.04
CA GLY A 61 12.82 -0.21 11.87
C GLY A 61 12.15 -1.28 12.70
N GLY A 62 12.74 -1.68 13.83
CA GLY A 62 12.19 -2.71 14.71
C GLY A 62 10.74 -2.41 15.12
N ARG A 63 9.99 -3.41 15.60
CA ARG A 63 8.56 -3.32 16.00
C ARG A 63 8.16 -2.01 16.71
N THR A 64 9.05 -1.43 17.49
CA THR A 64 8.89 -0.13 18.18
C THR A 64 8.69 1.08 17.26
N ALA A 65 9.24 1.07 16.05
CA ALA A 65 9.07 2.13 15.05
C ALA A 65 7.94 1.87 14.05
N CYS A 66 7.35 0.67 14.06
CA CYS A 66 6.31 0.30 13.11
C CYS A 66 4.95 0.91 13.51
N PRO A 67 4.34 1.76 12.65
CA PRO A 67 3.05 2.35 12.96
C PRO A 67 1.95 1.29 13.12
N PHE A 68 1.98 0.21 12.34
CA PHE A 68 1.01 -0.88 12.45
C PHE A 68 1.13 -1.71 13.74
N CYS A 69 2.30 -1.75 14.36
CA CYS A 69 2.43 -2.31 15.72
C CYS A 69 1.94 -1.35 16.80
N ARG A 70 2.03 -0.03 16.56
CA ARG A 70 1.65 1.00 17.53
C ARG A 70 0.15 1.28 17.52
N ILE A 71 -0.49 1.35 16.35
CA ILE A 71 -1.93 1.67 16.21
C ILE A 71 -2.81 0.82 17.12
N PRO A 72 -2.62 -0.51 17.24
CA PRO A 72 -3.45 -1.33 18.13
C PRO A 72 -3.40 -0.95 19.61
N THR A 73 -2.34 -0.27 20.07
CA THR A 73 -2.19 0.17 21.47
C THR A 73 -2.79 1.54 21.75
N MET A 74 -3.25 2.24 20.70
CA MET A 74 -3.92 3.53 20.78
C MET A 74 -5.44 3.35 20.89
N SER A 75 -6.15 4.44 21.20
CA SER A 75 -7.60 4.49 21.04
C SER A 75 -7.96 4.34 19.56
N ASP A 76 -9.16 3.82 19.27
CA ASP A 76 -9.58 3.63 17.88
C ASP A 76 -9.70 4.94 17.11
N ALA A 77 -10.09 6.02 17.79
CA ALA A 77 -10.16 7.35 17.19
C ALA A 77 -8.78 7.87 16.81
N ASP A 78 -7.80 7.80 17.73
CA ASP A 78 -6.44 8.31 17.48
C ASP A 78 -5.68 7.46 16.46
N GLY A 79 -5.93 6.15 16.44
CA GLY A 79 -5.33 5.21 15.51
C GLY A 79 -6.06 5.09 14.16
N LEU A 80 -7.21 5.77 14.01
CA LEU A 80 -8.14 5.62 12.88
C LEU A 80 -8.56 4.16 12.61
N VAL A 81 -8.61 3.34 13.67
CA VAL A 81 -9.07 1.96 13.60
C VAL A 81 -10.57 1.96 13.33
N VAL A 82 -11.00 1.14 12.37
CA VAL A 82 -12.42 0.99 12.02
C VAL A 82 -13.01 -0.25 12.69
N GLY A 83 -12.26 -1.35 12.74
CA GLY A 83 -12.69 -2.57 13.39
C GLY A 83 -11.54 -3.47 13.80
N ARG A 84 -11.76 -4.26 14.85
CA ARG A 84 -10.76 -5.15 15.46
C ARG A 84 -11.24 -6.59 15.43
N GLY A 85 -10.46 -7.46 14.79
CA GLY A 85 -10.58 -8.91 14.90
C GLY A 85 -9.65 -9.46 15.98
N ARG A 86 -9.44 -10.78 15.96
CA ARG A 86 -8.56 -11.53 16.87
C ARG A 86 -7.10 -11.51 16.43
N HIS A 87 -6.86 -11.69 15.14
CA HIS A 87 -5.57 -11.81 14.46
C HIS A 87 -5.28 -10.59 13.56
N VAL A 88 -6.32 -9.96 13.04
CA VAL A 88 -6.22 -8.79 12.14
C VAL A 88 -7.08 -7.62 12.61
N PHE A 89 -6.80 -6.42 12.10
CA PHE A 89 -7.63 -5.23 12.28
C PHE A 89 -7.74 -4.44 10.98
N ALA A 90 -8.77 -3.60 10.90
CA ALA A 90 -9.00 -2.68 9.79
C ALA A 90 -8.76 -1.24 10.24
N VAL A 91 -7.99 -0.49 9.46
CA VAL A 91 -7.58 0.88 9.79
C VAL A 91 -7.62 1.76 8.55
N LEU A 92 -8.03 3.03 8.69
CA LEU A 92 -7.99 3.95 7.56
C LEU A 92 -6.56 4.25 7.13
N ASN A 93 -6.37 4.48 5.83
CA ASN A 93 -5.12 5.05 5.35
C ASN A 93 -5.10 6.56 5.63
N LEU A 94 -4.03 7.05 6.25
CA LEU A 94 -3.82 8.48 6.53
C LEU A 94 -3.70 9.32 5.24
N TYR A 95 -3.27 8.71 4.15
CA TYR A 95 -3.14 9.33 2.83
C TYR A 95 -4.03 8.58 1.82
N PRO A 96 -5.37 8.74 1.90
CA PRO A 96 -6.28 7.89 1.15
C PRO A 96 -6.36 8.28 -0.34
N TYR A 97 -6.53 7.30 -1.23
CA TYR A 97 -6.81 7.56 -2.65
C TYR A 97 -8.23 8.11 -2.84
N ASN A 98 -9.18 7.62 -2.06
CA ASN A 98 -10.58 8.04 -2.00
C ASN A 98 -11.06 7.88 -0.54
N PRO A 99 -12.11 8.62 -0.12
CA PRO A 99 -12.77 8.39 1.16
C PRO A 99 -13.17 6.91 1.32
N GLY A 100 -12.92 6.35 2.50
CA GLY A 100 -13.12 4.93 2.78
C GLY A 100 -11.97 4.01 2.37
N HIS A 101 -10.84 4.56 1.88
CA HIS A 101 -9.61 3.77 1.72
C HIS A 101 -9.11 3.30 3.09
N LEU A 102 -9.20 2.00 3.32
CA LEU A 102 -8.70 1.33 4.51
C LEU A 102 -7.71 0.23 4.18
N MET A 103 -7.05 -0.27 5.21
CA MET A 103 -6.12 -1.37 5.16
C MET A 103 -6.54 -2.45 6.15
N VAL A 104 -6.44 -3.71 5.73
CA VAL A 104 -6.51 -4.88 6.61
C VAL A 104 -5.09 -5.31 6.95
N VAL A 105 -4.81 -5.47 8.25
CA VAL A 105 -3.46 -5.58 8.79
C VAL A 105 -3.42 -6.66 9.87
N PRO A 106 -2.51 -7.65 9.83
CA PRO A 106 -2.30 -8.57 10.94
C PRO A 106 -1.67 -7.85 12.14
N TYR A 107 -2.03 -8.26 13.35
CA TYR A 107 -1.35 -7.75 14.55
C TYR A 107 0.12 -8.21 14.59
N ARG A 108 0.40 -9.43 14.10
CA ARG A 108 1.75 -9.95 14.01
C ARG A 108 2.55 -9.18 12.96
N HIS A 109 3.77 -8.78 13.35
CA HIS A 109 4.68 -8.06 12.48
C HIS A 109 5.35 -9.02 11.49
N ILE A 110 4.72 -9.20 10.33
CA ILE A 110 5.23 -10.01 9.21
C ILE A 110 5.29 -9.18 7.94
N PRO A 111 6.32 -9.33 7.11
CA PRO A 111 6.46 -8.54 5.88
C PRO A 111 5.63 -9.08 4.73
N ASP A 112 5.38 -10.39 4.68
CA ASP A 112 4.87 -11.05 3.48
C ASP A 112 3.55 -11.80 3.73
N TYR A 113 2.75 -11.90 2.66
CA TYR A 113 1.49 -12.62 2.67
C TYR A 113 1.66 -14.13 2.93
N THR A 114 2.78 -14.69 2.47
CA THR A 114 3.11 -16.11 2.66
C THR A 114 3.46 -16.46 4.10
N ASP A 115 3.73 -15.45 4.94
CA ASP A 115 4.04 -15.64 6.35
C ASP A 115 2.79 -15.82 7.21
N LEU A 116 1.58 -15.52 6.71
CA LEU A 116 0.31 -15.67 7.45
C LEU A 116 0.08 -17.13 7.85
N ASP A 117 -0.28 -17.36 9.11
CA ASP A 117 -0.78 -18.66 9.53
C ASP A 117 -2.23 -18.90 9.04
N PRO A 118 -2.75 -20.14 9.10
CA PRO A 118 -4.09 -20.44 8.58
C PRO A 118 -5.23 -19.65 9.23
N ASP A 119 -5.13 -19.34 10.52
CA ASP A 119 -6.18 -18.61 11.25
C ASP A 119 -6.11 -17.12 10.92
N GLU A 120 -4.90 -16.56 10.86
CA GLU A 120 -4.63 -15.21 10.38
C GLU A 120 -5.14 -15.02 8.95
N LEU A 121 -4.83 -15.95 8.04
CA LEU A 121 -5.24 -15.88 6.63
C LEU A 121 -6.77 -15.92 6.47
N ALA A 122 -7.44 -16.78 7.24
CA ALA A 122 -8.89 -16.90 7.23
C ALA A 122 -9.54 -15.60 7.72
N GLU A 123 -9.09 -15.06 8.85
CA GLU A 123 -9.65 -13.82 9.38
C GLU A 123 -9.28 -12.60 8.53
N PHE A 124 -8.08 -12.57 7.92
CA PHE A 124 -7.67 -11.54 6.98
C PHE A 124 -8.64 -11.45 5.80
N SER A 125 -8.99 -12.60 5.22
CA SER A 125 -9.94 -12.69 4.10
C SER A 125 -11.36 -12.29 4.52
N GLU A 126 -11.79 -12.74 5.69
CA GLU A 126 -13.12 -12.44 6.22
C GLU A 126 -13.27 -10.95 6.56
N LEU A 127 -12.26 -10.35 7.18
CA LEU A 127 -12.28 -8.92 7.51
C LEU A 127 -12.26 -8.06 6.25
N THR A 128 -11.54 -8.48 5.20
CA THR A 128 -11.61 -7.83 3.87
C THR A 128 -13.02 -7.94 3.29
N ARG A 129 -13.66 -9.12 3.33
CA ARG A 129 -15.04 -9.32 2.85
C ARG A 129 -16.02 -8.41 3.59
N HIS A 130 -15.87 -8.31 4.91
CA HIS A 130 -16.69 -7.46 5.77
C HIS A 130 -16.50 -5.98 5.44
N ALA A 131 -15.26 -5.52 5.32
CA ALA A 131 -14.92 -4.14 4.94
C ALA A 131 -15.61 -3.72 3.63
N LEU A 132 -15.62 -4.59 2.61
CA LEU A 132 -16.31 -4.32 1.35
C LEU A 132 -17.81 -4.17 1.53
N ALA A 133 -18.44 -5.00 2.38
CA ALA A 133 -19.87 -4.93 2.65
C ALA A 133 -20.23 -3.63 3.39
N VAL A 134 -19.45 -3.27 4.41
CA VAL A 134 -19.64 -2.04 5.19
C VAL A 134 -19.49 -0.82 4.27
N ILE A 135 -18.40 -0.71 3.51
CA ILE A 135 -18.18 0.43 2.61
C ILE A 135 -19.28 0.52 1.55
N ARG A 136 -19.79 -0.61 1.05
CA ARG A 136 -20.94 -0.62 0.13
C ARG A 136 -22.18 0.00 0.77
N SER A 137 -22.47 -0.34 2.01
CA SER A 137 -23.65 0.18 2.73
C SER A 137 -23.56 1.67 3.04
N VAL A 138 -22.35 2.19 3.30
CA VAL A 138 -22.14 3.58 3.74
C VAL A 138 -21.94 4.53 2.56
N SER A 139 -21.28 4.09 1.49
CA SER A 139 -20.80 5.01 0.44
C SER A 139 -21.20 4.63 -0.99
N ALA A 140 -21.80 3.45 -1.20
CA ALA A 140 -22.25 2.96 -2.51
C ALA A 140 -21.23 3.16 -3.67
N PRO A 141 -19.96 2.72 -3.52
CA PRO A 141 -18.99 2.77 -4.62
C PRO A 141 -19.40 1.87 -5.78
N HIS A 142 -19.01 2.27 -6.99
CA HIS A 142 -19.24 1.48 -8.21
C HIS A 142 -18.31 0.27 -8.32
N GLY A 143 -17.22 0.24 -7.56
CA GLY A 143 -16.27 -0.86 -7.54
C GLY A 143 -15.20 -0.70 -6.47
N PHE A 144 -14.25 -1.63 -6.44
CA PHE A 144 -13.14 -1.64 -5.49
C PHE A 144 -11.84 -2.04 -6.16
N ASN A 145 -10.73 -1.48 -5.69
CA ASN A 145 -9.42 -2.10 -5.82
C ASN A 145 -9.05 -2.75 -4.49
N ILE A 146 -8.60 -3.99 -4.55
CA ILE A 146 -8.06 -4.71 -3.40
C ILE A 146 -6.67 -5.18 -3.79
N GLY A 147 -5.66 -4.92 -2.97
CA GLY A 147 -4.29 -5.25 -3.34
C GLY A 147 -3.27 -5.12 -2.23
N ILE A 148 -2.14 -5.79 -2.43
CA ILE A 148 -0.99 -5.78 -1.55
C ILE A 148 0.22 -5.41 -2.40
N ASN A 149 1.07 -4.51 -1.89
CA ASN A 149 2.41 -4.31 -2.43
C ASN A 149 3.36 -5.15 -1.57
N ALA A 150 3.95 -6.20 -2.13
CA ALA A 150 4.88 -7.09 -1.42
C ALA A 150 6.34 -6.69 -1.68
N GLY A 151 7.03 -6.22 -0.64
CA GLY A 151 8.40 -5.74 -0.70
C GLY A 151 8.57 -4.31 -1.25
N SER A 152 9.72 -3.70 -0.94
CA SER A 152 10.01 -2.31 -1.32
C SER A 152 9.91 -2.04 -2.83
N PRO A 153 10.42 -2.90 -3.74
CA PRO A 153 10.31 -2.66 -5.18
C PRO A 153 8.88 -2.67 -5.72
N ALA A 154 7.94 -3.32 -5.03
CA ALA A 154 6.52 -3.31 -5.40
C ALA A 154 5.81 -1.99 -5.01
N GLY A 155 6.49 -1.11 -4.27
CA GLY A 155 5.94 0.14 -3.74
C GLY A 155 5.30 0.00 -2.37
N ALA A 156 5.74 -0.98 -1.56
CA ALA A 156 5.31 -1.09 -0.18
C ALA A 156 5.92 0.05 0.65
N GLY A 157 5.11 1.04 1.03
CA GLY A 157 5.57 2.18 1.85
C GLY A 157 6.07 1.74 3.23
N ILE A 158 5.47 0.69 3.79
CA ILE A 158 5.92 0.03 5.03
C ILE A 158 6.15 -1.45 4.71
N ALA A 159 7.27 -1.74 4.04
CA ALA A 159 7.56 -3.08 3.52
C ALA A 159 7.74 -4.17 4.60
N ALA A 160 8.03 -3.78 5.84
CA ALA A 160 8.28 -4.71 6.93
C ALA A 160 7.00 -5.29 7.58
N HIS A 161 5.82 -4.74 7.27
CA HIS A 161 4.56 -5.16 7.88
C HIS A 161 3.43 -5.17 6.84
N LEU A 162 2.94 -6.37 6.54
CA LEU A 162 1.89 -6.68 5.57
C LEU A 162 0.64 -5.84 5.82
N HIS A 163 0.08 -5.30 4.75
CA HIS A 163 -1.21 -4.60 4.77
C HIS A 163 -1.87 -4.72 3.40
N GLN A 164 -3.15 -5.09 3.37
CA GLN A 164 -3.96 -5.12 2.15
C GLN A 164 -4.80 -3.85 2.06
N HIS A 165 -4.65 -3.13 0.97
CA HIS A 165 -5.48 -1.97 0.67
C HIS A 165 -6.85 -2.41 0.19
N VAL A 166 -7.89 -1.75 0.70
CA VAL A 166 -9.26 -1.79 0.20
C VAL A 166 -9.63 -0.36 -0.19
N VAL A 167 -9.73 -0.11 -1.49
CA VAL A 167 -9.96 1.23 -2.05
C VAL A 167 -11.30 1.26 -2.79
N PRO A 168 -12.33 1.96 -2.27
CA PRO A 168 -13.56 2.17 -3.00
C PRO A 168 -13.35 3.09 -4.21
N ARG A 169 -14.04 2.78 -5.32
CA ARG A 169 -13.89 3.46 -6.61
C ARG A 169 -15.24 3.93 -7.13
N TRP A 170 -15.22 5.10 -7.78
CA TRP A 170 -16.36 5.65 -8.49
C TRP A 170 -15.96 5.99 -9.93
N SER A 171 -16.93 5.91 -10.84
CA SER A 171 -16.73 6.33 -12.22
C SER A 171 -16.41 7.83 -12.25
N GLY A 172 -15.26 8.19 -12.81
CA GLY A 172 -14.81 9.59 -12.86
C GLY A 172 -14.15 10.11 -11.57
N ASP A 173 -13.78 9.23 -10.63
CA ASP A 173 -13.08 9.63 -9.40
C ASP A 173 -11.67 10.19 -9.62
N ALA A 174 -11.09 9.96 -10.80
CA ALA A 174 -9.96 10.69 -11.34
C ALA A 174 -10.47 11.69 -12.38
N ASN A 175 -10.40 12.97 -12.05
CA ASN A 175 -10.80 14.08 -12.93
C ASN A 175 -9.59 14.97 -13.27
N PHE A 176 -9.82 16.07 -14.00
CA PHE A 176 -8.74 16.96 -14.45
C PHE A 176 -7.85 17.48 -13.31
N MET A 177 -8.40 17.72 -12.12
CA MET A 177 -7.62 18.16 -10.96
C MET A 177 -6.57 17.13 -10.57
N THR A 178 -6.93 15.84 -10.64
CA THR A 178 -6.04 14.74 -10.30
C THR A 178 -5.05 14.44 -11.42
N VAL A 179 -5.55 14.36 -12.67
CA VAL A 179 -4.74 13.91 -13.82
C VAL A 179 -3.79 15.00 -14.33
N ILE A 180 -4.25 16.26 -14.37
CA ILE A 180 -3.46 17.39 -14.89
C ILE A 180 -2.89 18.20 -13.73
N GLY A 181 -3.72 18.48 -12.72
CA GLY A 181 -3.33 19.33 -11.58
C GLY A 181 -2.55 18.61 -10.47
N GLY A 182 -2.35 17.28 -10.57
CA GLY A 182 -1.67 16.49 -9.53
C GLY A 182 -2.31 16.57 -8.15
N THR A 183 -3.55 17.05 -8.06
CA THR A 183 -4.24 17.36 -6.81
C THR A 183 -5.48 16.48 -6.66
N LYS A 184 -5.54 15.73 -5.54
CA LYS A 184 -6.72 14.94 -5.20
C LYS A 184 -7.59 15.72 -4.22
N VAL A 185 -8.85 15.94 -4.58
CA VAL A 185 -9.85 16.50 -3.66
C VAL A 185 -10.49 15.35 -2.87
N LEU A 186 -10.41 15.43 -1.54
CA LEU A 186 -11.05 14.51 -0.62
C LEU A 186 -12.19 15.25 0.09
N PRO A 187 -13.46 14.94 -0.22
CA PRO A 187 -14.59 15.74 0.27
C PRO A 187 -14.96 15.48 1.73
N GLN A 188 -14.31 14.54 2.41
CA GLN A 188 -14.67 14.09 3.75
C GLN A 188 -13.44 13.92 4.63
N LEU A 189 -13.54 14.35 5.89
CA LEU A 189 -12.47 14.21 6.87
C LEU A 189 -12.26 12.74 7.26
N LEU A 190 -11.03 12.40 7.64
CA LEU A 190 -10.69 11.04 8.08
C LEU A 190 -11.44 10.64 9.35
N THR A 191 -11.60 11.57 10.30
CA THR A 191 -12.34 11.34 11.55
C THR A 191 -13.80 10.99 11.28
N ASP A 192 -14.45 11.73 10.39
CA ASP A 192 -15.85 11.53 10.03
C ASP A 192 -16.02 10.22 9.24
N THR A 193 -15.08 9.95 8.33
CA THR A 193 -15.01 8.66 7.61
C THR A 193 -14.85 7.48 8.56
N ARG A 194 -13.98 7.59 9.57
CA ARG A 194 -13.75 6.54 10.56
C ARG A 194 -15.02 6.28 11.36
N ALA A 195 -15.66 7.34 11.86
CA ALA A 195 -16.90 7.23 12.61
C ALA A 195 -17.99 6.54 11.78
N LEU A 196 -18.25 7.02 10.56
CA LEU A 196 -19.27 6.43 9.67
C LEU A 196 -19.04 4.95 9.37
N LEU A 197 -17.79 4.55 9.13
CA LEU A 197 -17.49 3.15 8.85
C LEU A 197 -17.50 2.30 10.13
N ALA A 198 -17.03 2.81 11.26
CA ALA A 198 -17.03 2.09 12.53
C ALA A 198 -18.44 1.89 13.09
N ASP A 199 -19.33 2.86 12.91
CA ASP A 199 -20.74 2.76 13.33
C ASP A 199 -21.52 1.71 12.51
N ALA A 200 -21.06 1.44 11.27
CA ALA A 200 -21.64 0.45 10.38
C ALA A 200 -20.86 -0.88 10.35
N TRP A 201 -19.82 -1.02 11.18
CA TRP A 201 -18.94 -2.19 11.25
C TRP A 201 -19.57 -3.33 12.04
#